data_AF-A0AAV2B644-F1
#
_entry.id   AF-A0AAV2B644-F1
#
_cell.length_a   1.000
_cell.length_b   1.000
_cell.length_c   1.000
_cell.angle_alpha   90.00
_cell.angle_beta   90.00
_cell.angle_gamma   90.00
#
_symmetry.space_group_name_H-M   'P 1'
#
loop_
_entity.id
_entity.type
_entity.pdbx_description
1 polymer ?
#
loop_
_entity_poly.entity_id
_entity_poly.type
_entity_poly.pdbx_seq_one_letter_code
_entity_poly.pdbx_strand_id
1 'polypeptide(L)'
;MMQAASTALILAIICLCLDTAPGEYRKLIPKCFNSCLTSGNTQPTNCFCDSKCSLIYNDCCLDAPYRTFRVNTQRNHNINCVFVHGENRHFWMVDTCKDSWVGHEHVREKCNETSTVSGELSDIMGSVPVTNPRDGITFKNYYCAMCNNEPTEDLVEWQVKTLCADHVVTQEDILQNLTYVEDRQQWGVWKFDSETNLKFHECYLLFQRPSNVTSGIRHCMAGMISTCPRTWPHIATRRRCKSYVDPIRWQDGPIFRNIDCATCHNRTREHYKCVYDVTHGTSAIMLNRAMRVDISCSGQWF
;
A
#
# COMPACT_ATOMS: atom_id res chain seq x y z
N MET A 1 24.89 -60.43 58.47
CA MET A 1 23.65 -59.67 58.74
C MET A 1 23.68 -58.40 57.93
N MET A 2 22.55 -58.12 57.28
CA MET A 2 22.12 -56.86 56.65
C MET A 2 22.73 -56.48 55.29
N GLN A 3 22.00 -56.91 54.25
CA GLN A 3 21.88 -56.26 52.95
C GLN A 3 21.39 -54.81 53.10
N ALA A 4 21.92 -53.91 52.30
CA ALA A 4 21.29 -52.62 52.01
C ALA A 4 21.14 -52.49 50.50
N ALA A 5 19.90 -52.65 50.05
CA ALA A 5 19.44 -52.25 48.74
C ALA A 5 19.17 -50.74 48.74
N SER A 6 19.56 -50.04 47.66
CA SER A 6 18.99 -48.73 47.33
C SER A 6 19.05 -48.50 45.83
N THR A 7 17.95 -48.91 45.20
CA THR A 7 17.18 -48.14 44.21
C THR A 7 17.96 -47.26 43.23
N ALA A 8 18.20 -47.80 42.04
CA ALA A 8 18.47 -47.03 40.83
C ALA A 8 17.21 -46.25 40.42
N LEU A 9 17.29 -44.92 40.44
CA LEU A 9 16.25 -44.01 39.98
C LEU A 9 16.34 -43.93 38.43
N ILE A 10 15.46 -44.64 37.74
CA ILE A 10 15.29 -44.52 36.29
C ILE A 10 14.54 -43.21 36.02
N LEU A 11 15.29 -42.17 35.65
CA LEU A 11 14.74 -40.93 35.09
C LEU A 11 14.35 -41.20 33.62
N ALA A 12 13.12 -41.69 33.43
CA ALA A 12 12.48 -41.71 32.12
C ALA A 12 12.15 -40.26 31.72
N ILE A 13 12.97 -39.68 30.85
CA ILE A 13 12.67 -38.42 30.16
C ILE A 13 11.54 -38.73 29.17
N ILE A 14 10.32 -38.39 29.56
CA ILE A 14 9.17 -38.38 28.67
C ILE A 14 9.36 -37.19 27.73
N CYS A 15 9.90 -37.45 26.53
CA CYS A 15 9.74 -36.55 25.40
C CYS A 15 8.26 -36.55 25.01
N LEU A 16 7.50 -35.61 25.57
CA LEU A 16 6.22 -35.21 25.00
C LEU A 16 6.52 -34.47 23.69
N CYS A 17 6.54 -35.21 22.59
CA CYS A 17 6.27 -34.66 21.27
C CYS A 17 4.84 -34.11 21.31
N LEU A 18 4.69 -32.84 21.67
CA LEU A 18 3.53 -32.06 21.29
C LEU A 18 3.61 -31.85 19.78
N ASP A 19 3.15 -32.85 19.03
CA ASP A 19 2.70 -32.71 17.65
C ASP A 19 1.48 -31.79 17.65
N THR A 20 1.71 -30.49 17.83
CA THR A 20 0.73 -29.50 17.39
C THR A 20 0.86 -29.41 15.88
N ALA A 21 -0.06 -30.07 15.18
CA ALA A 21 -0.21 -29.97 13.74
C ALA A 21 -0.06 -28.51 13.28
N PRO A 22 0.89 -28.19 12.36
CA PRO A 22 1.03 -26.87 11.78
C PRO A 22 -0.11 -26.67 10.77
N GLY A 23 -1.34 -26.44 11.25
CA GLY A 23 -2.51 -26.48 10.36
C GLY A 23 -3.72 -25.63 10.75
N GLU A 24 -3.93 -25.28 12.03
CA GLU A 24 -5.24 -24.71 12.45
C GLU A 24 -5.20 -23.39 13.23
N TYR A 25 -4.07 -22.70 13.34
CA TYR A 25 -4.08 -21.26 13.63
C TYR A 25 -4.33 -20.48 12.33
N ARG A 26 -5.51 -20.65 11.73
CA ARG A 26 -6.12 -19.53 10.97
C ARG A 26 -6.33 -18.42 12.01
N LYS A 27 -5.30 -17.58 12.17
CA LYS A 27 -5.29 -16.39 13.04
C LYS A 27 -6.63 -15.69 12.87
N LEU A 28 -7.49 -15.78 13.89
CA LEU A 28 -8.65 -14.92 13.99
C LEU A 28 -8.10 -13.50 13.94
N ILE A 29 -8.26 -12.83 12.80
CA ILE A 29 -7.91 -11.42 12.67
C ILE A 29 -8.73 -10.72 13.76
N PRO A 30 -8.09 -10.07 14.75
CA PRO A 30 -8.82 -9.43 15.82
C PRO A 30 -9.83 -8.47 15.20
N LYS A 31 -11.12 -8.61 15.55
CA LYS A 31 -12.10 -7.60 15.18
C LYS A 31 -11.92 -6.44 16.14
N CYS A 32 -11.76 -5.25 15.59
CA CYS A 32 -11.64 -4.03 16.37
C CYS A 32 -12.59 -2.99 15.76
N PHE A 33 -13.15 -2.14 16.60
CA PHE A 33 -14.18 -1.17 16.28
C PHE A 33 -13.54 0.17 15.97
N ASN A 34 -13.93 0.74 14.83
CA ASN A 34 -13.66 2.15 14.61
C ASN A 34 -14.67 3.00 15.40
N SER A 35 -14.25 4.10 16.03
CA SER A 35 -15.19 4.94 16.82
C SER A 35 -16.27 5.58 15.94
N CYS A 36 -16.01 5.64 14.64
CA CYS A 36 -16.95 6.08 13.61
C CYS A 36 -18.00 5.04 13.19
N LEU A 37 -17.85 3.75 13.54
CA LEU A 37 -18.86 2.73 13.23
C LEU A 37 -20.03 2.81 14.22
N THR A 38 -21.17 3.35 13.78
CA THR A 38 -22.45 3.14 14.45
C THR A 38 -22.92 1.71 14.19
N SER A 39 -23.39 1.04 15.24
CA SER A 39 -23.90 -0.35 15.20
C SER A 39 -24.82 -0.57 14.00
N GLY A 40 -24.39 -1.41 13.04
CA GLY A 40 -25.21 -1.85 11.91
C GLY A 40 -24.68 -1.57 10.50
N ASN A 41 -23.62 -0.77 10.32
CA ASN A 41 -23.10 -0.46 8.97
C ASN A 41 -21.69 -1.04 8.74
N THR A 42 -21.56 -1.98 7.80
CA THR A 42 -20.28 -2.62 7.41
C THR A 42 -19.49 -1.75 6.44
N GLN A 43 -19.30 -0.47 6.75
CA GLN A 43 -18.48 0.39 5.89
C GLN A 43 -17.00 0.03 6.02
N PRO A 44 -16.22 0.11 4.92
CA PRO A 44 -14.79 -0.13 4.96
C PRO A 44 -14.13 0.82 5.96
N THR A 45 -13.39 0.26 6.92
CA THR A 45 -12.67 1.03 7.94
C THR A 45 -11.35 1.53 7.38
N ASN A 46 -10.99 2.78 7.67
CA ASN A 46 -9.68 3.35 7.28
C ASN A 46 -8.53 2.90 8.19
N CYS A 47 -8.80 1.97 9.10
CA CYS A 47 -7.88 1.48 10.11
C CYS A 47 -7.92 -0.04 10.14
N PHE A 48 -6.87 -0.63 10.71
CA PHE A 48 -6.68 -2.08 10.74
C PHE A 48 -6.37 -2.61 12.14
N CYS A 49 -6.60 -3.91 12.32
CA CYS A 49 -6.49 -4.59 13.62
C CYS A 49 -5.40 -5.66 13.68
N ASP A 50 -4.77 -5.99 12.54
CA ASP A 50 -3.68 -6.96 12.49
C ASP A 50 -2.36 -6.39 13.03
N SER A 51 -1.38 -7.26 13.27
CA SER A 51 -0.10 -6.84 13.84
C SER A 51 0.66 -5.84 12.96
N LYS A 52 0.48 -5.88 11.63
CA LYS A 52 1.16 -4.98 10.69
C LYS A 52 0.70 -3.54 10.85
N CYS A 53 -0.50 -3.31 11.41
CA CYS A 53 -0.97 -1.96 11.67
C CYS A 53 -0.03 -1.15 12.57
N SER A 54 0.64 -1.82 13.51
CA SER A 54 1.57 -1.17 14.45
C SER A 54 3.01 -1.29 14.01
N LEU A 55 3.38 -2.45 13.45
CA LEU A 55 4.76 -2.79 13.11
C LEU A 55 5.22 -2.13 11.80
N ILE A 56 4.30 -1.90 10.87
CA ILE A 56 4.62 -1.51 9.49
C ILE A 56 3.95 -0.18 9.14
N TYR A 57 2.62 -0.13 9.21
CA TYR A 57 1.84 0.92 8.55
C TYR A 57 1.41 2.09 9.44
N ASN A 58 1.47 1.92 10.76
CA ASN A 58 0.95 2.89 11.75
C ASN A 58 -0.48 3.36 11.41
N ASP A 59 -1.38 2.41 11.16
CA ASP A 59 -2.78 2.63 10.77
C ASP A 59 -3.77 1.84 11.66
N CYS A 60 -3.35 1.51 12.88
CA CYS A 60 -4.18 0.77 13.83
C CYS A 60 -5.47 1.52 14.19
N CYS A 61 -6.57 0.79 14.38
CA CYS A 61 -7.77 1.34 15.02
C CYS A 61 -7.54 1.64 16.51
N LEU A 62 -8.48 2.35 17.13
CA LEU A 62 -8.39 2.79 18.53
C LEU A 62 -8.30 1.62 19.52
N ASP A 63 -9.01 0.53 19.28
CA ASP A 63 -9.09 -0.66 20.12
C ASP A 63 -8.30 -1.86 19.56
N ALA A 64 -7.45 -1.63 18.55
CA ALA A 64 -6.61 -2.69 18.01
C ALA A 64 -5.67 -3.26 19.11
N PRO A 65 -5.57 -4.59 19.27
CA PRO A 65 -4.81 -5.20 20.36
C PRO A 65 -3.30 -4.94 20.25
N TYR A 66 -2.81 -4.74 19.03
CA TYR A 66 -1.41 -4.44 18.76
C TYR A 66 -1.09 -2.94 18.81
N ARG A 67 -2.06 -2.09 19.17
CA ARG A 67 -1.83 -0.63 19.21
C ARG A 67 -0.79 -0.29 20.27
N THR A 68 0.37 0.17 19.83
CA THR A 68 1.43 0.64 20.73
C THR A 68 1.33 2.15 20.93
N PHE A 69 1.49 2.60 22.17
CA PHE A 69 1.65 4.05 22.46
C PHE A 69 3.07 4.54 22.19
N ARG A 70 4.00 3.61 21.92
CA ARG A 70 5.38 3.89 21.53
C ARG A 70 5.46 3.85 20.01
N VAL A 71 5.20 5.00 19.37
CA VAL A 71 5.24 5.23 17.90
C VAL A 71 6.67 5.09 17.32
N ASN A 72 7.60 4.52 18.09
CA ASN A 72 9.04 4.46 17.79
C ASN A 72 9.55 3.02 17.69
N THR A 73 8.69 2.08 17.26
CA THR A 73 9.19 0.83 16.69
C THR A 73 9.92 1.19 15.42
N GLN A 74 11.22 0.87 15.35
CA GLN A 74 12.07 1.03 14.17
C GLN A 74 11.29 0.51 12.97
N ARG A 75 10.88 1.42 12.08
CA ARG A 75 10.23 1.03 10.84
C ARG A 75 11.31 0.40 9.99
N ASN A 76 11.20 -0.89 9.71
CA ASN A 76 12.15 -1.56 8.81
C ASN A 76 12.04 -1.03 7.38
N HIS A 77 10.91 -0.37 7.05
CA HIS A 77 10.65 0.19 5.74
C HIS A 77 10.17 1.63 5.84
N ASN A 78 10.68 2.48 4.95
CA ASN A 78 10.13 3.80 4.71
C ASN A 78 8.86 3.66 3.85
N ILE A 79 7.73 3.51 4.55
CA ILE A 79 6.42 3.35 3.93
C ILE A 79 5.66 4.67 3.97
N ASN A 80 5.16 5.05 2.79
CA ASN A 80 4.38 6.26 2.59
C ASN A 80 3.05 5.95 1.89
N CYS A 81 2.11 6.89 2.01
CA CYS A 81 0.77 6.75 1.45
C CYS A 81 0.77 7.35 0.04
N VAL A 82 0.88 6.50 -0.98
CA VAL A 82 1.15 6.86 -2.37
C VAL A 82 -0.13 6.74 -3.21
N PHE A 83 -0.41 7.74 -4.04
CA PHE A 83 -1.55 7.72 -4.96
C PHE A 83 -1.23 6.91 -6.22
N VAL A 84 -2.17 6.05 -6.61
CA VAL A 84 -2.11 5.24 -7.84
C VAL A 84 -3.26 5.65 -8.75
N HIS A 85 -2.94 6.23 -9.91
CA HIS A 85 -3.94 6.79 -10.83
C HIS A 85 -4.95 5.75 -11.34
N GLY A 86 -4.49 4.53 -11.67
CA GLY A 86 -5.35 3.47 -12.20
C GLY A 86 -6.39 2.94 -11.21
N GLU A 87 -6.07 2.96 -9.91
CA GLU A 87 -7.01 2.61 -8.85
C GLU A 87 -7.81 3.82 -8.34
N ASN A 88 -7.34 5.04 -8.65
CA ASN A 88 -7.78 6.31 -8.07
C ASN A 88 -7.83 6.25 -6.54
N ARG A 89 -6.79 5.67 -5.94
CA ARG A 89 -6.68 5.39 -4.50
C ARG A 89 -5.27 5.55 -4.01
N HIS A 90 -5.15 5.75 -2.70
CA HIS A 90 -3.86 5.71 -2.04
C HIS A 90 -3.59 4.35 -1.43
N PHE A 91 -2.34 3.93 -1.48
CA PHE A 91 -1.84 2.68 -0.93
C PHE A 91 -0.60 2.93 -0.11
N TRP A 92 -0.43 2.13 0.94
CA TRP A 92 0.83 2.10 1.64
C TRP A 92 1.88 1.39 0.76
N MET A 93 2.91 2.13 0.38
CA MET A 93 4.00 1.61 -0.44
C MET A 93 5.35 1.98 0.16
N VAL A 94 6.32 1.07 0.02
CA VAL A 94 7.74 1.40 0.20
C VAL A 94 8.18 2.21 -1.02
N ASP A 95 8.51 3.47 -0.81
CA ASP A 95 8.76 4.45 -1.87
C ASP A 95 10.16 5.07 -1.83
N THR A 96 10.99 4.60 -0.89
CA THR A 96 12.39 5.01 -0.75
C THR A 96 13.25 3.83 -0.34
N CYS A 97 14.53 3.91 -0.66
CA CYS A 97 15.49 2.89 -0.25
C CYS A 97 15.79 2.95 1.24
N LYS A 98 16.15 1.81 1.83
CA LYS A 98 16.75 1.77 3.17
C LYS A 98 18.03 2.59 3.21
N ASP A 99 18.28 3.24 4.35
CA ASP A 99 19.49 4.05 4.57
C ASP A 99 20.78 3.22 4.45
N SER A 100 20.70 1.92 4.77
CA SER A 100 21.81 0.96 4.69
C SER A 100 22.04 0.36 3.30
N TRP A 101 21.44 0.90 2.23
CA TRP A 101 21.70 0.45 0.86
C TRP A 101 23.10 0.87 0.40
N VAL A 102 23.87 -0.11 -0.10
CA VAL A 102 25.28 0.03 -0.55
C VAL A 102 25.44 -0.36 -2.03
N GLY A 103 24.35 -0.50 -2.78
CA GLY A 103 24.41 -0.79 -4.22
C GLY A 103 24.51 0.47 -5.09
N HIS A 104 24.27 0.32 -6.39
CA HIS A 104 24.34 1.43 -7.34
C HIS A 104 23.34 2.56 -7.00
N GLU A 105 23.82 3.79 -7.04
CA GLU A 105 23.01 4.98 -6.72
C GLU A 105 21.85 5.16 -7.72
N HIS A 106 22.02 4.73 -8.97
CA HIS A 106 20.96 4.73 -9.97
C HIS A 106 19.70 3.98 -9.50
N VAL A 107 19.83 2.86 -8.77
CA VAL A 107 18.68 2.14 -8.19
C VAL A 107 17.98 2.99 -7.14
N ARG A 108 18.74 3.74 -6.34
CA ARG A 108 18.19 4.65 -5.33
C ARG A 108 17.49 5.84 -5.97
N GLU A 109 18.09 6.44 -6.99
CA GLU A 109 17.50 7.52 -7.78
C GLU A 109 16.16 7.08 -8.40
N LYS A 110 16.13 5.92 -9.06
CA LYS A 110 14.92 5.35 -9.65
C LYS A 110 13.85 4.95 -8.62
N CYS A 111 14.25 4.48 -7.45
CA CYS A 111 13.30 4.30 -6.36
C CYS A 111 12.75 5.65 -5.87
N ASN A 112 13.54 6.73 -5.86
CA ASN A 112 13.16 8.01 -5.25
C ASN A 112 12.54 9.04 -6.23
N GLU A 113 12.47 8.73 -7.53
CA GLU A 113 12.24 9.69 -8.63
C GLU A 113 10.90 10.46 -8.53
N THR A 114 9.82 9.84 -8.01
CA THR A 114 8.51 10.50 -7.86
C THR A 114 7.75 10.02 -6.61
N SER A 115 6.85 10.85 -6.08
CA SER A 115 5.97 10.48 -4.95
C SER A 115 4.63 9.87 -5.37
N THR A 116 4.38 9.74 -6.68
CA THR A 116 3.12 9.27 -7.27
C THR A 116 3.39 8.17 -8.28
N VAL A 117 2.51 7.17 -8.33
CA VAL A 117 2.57 6.11 -9.35
C VAL A 117 1.67 6.52 -10.51
N SER A 118 2.26 7.19 -11.50
CA SER A 118 1.58 7.60 -12.73
C SER A 118 2.28 7.02 -13.95
N GLY A 119 1.50 6.83 -15.01
CA GLY A 119 1.97 6.36 -16.30
C GLY A 119 2.64 7.42 -17.16
N GLU A 120 3.02 8.56 -16.60
CA GLU A 120 3.49 9.74 -17.35
C GLU A 120 5.00 9.69 -17.62
N LEU A 121 5.72 8.79 -16.93
CA LEU A 121 7.14 8.57 -17.12
C LEU A 121 7.40 7.69 -18.33
N SER A 122 8.54 7.92 -19.00
CA SER A 122 9.03 7.09 -20.11
C SER A 122 9.44 5.68 -19.66
N ASP A 123 9.87 5.53 -18.41
CA ASP A 123 10.26 4.25 -17.83
C ASP A 123 9.03 3.55 -17.24
N ILE A 124 8.39 2.70 -18.04
CA ILE A 124 7.23 1.91 -17.57
C ILE A 124 7.66 1.00 -16.40
N MET A 125 8.78 0.29 -16.52
CA MET A 125 9.24 -0.67 -15.51
C MET A 125 9.59 0.01 -14.19
N GLY A 126 10.18 1.21 -14.25
CA GLY A 126 10.41 2.07 -13.10
C GLY A 126 9.15 2.69 -12.51
N SER A 127 7.99 2.53 -13.17
CA SER A 127 6.71 3.08 -12.73
C SER A 127 5.72 2.01 -12.26
N VAL A 128 5.89 0.74 -12.64
CA VAL A 128 4.96 -0.34 -12.23
C VAL A 128 5.19 -0.72 -10.78
N PRO A 129 4.18 -0.62 -9.89
CA PRO A 129 4.30 -1.13 -8.53
C PRO A 129 4.45 -2.65 -8.50
N VAL A 130 5.16 -3.13 -7.49
CA VAL A 130 5.36 -4.57 -7.27
C VAL A 130 4.95 -4.93 -5.85
N THR A 131 4.34 -6.09 -5.67
CA THR A 131 3.91 -6.57 -4.35
C THR A 131 4.58 -7.89 -4.05
N ASN A 132 5.17 -8.03 -2.87
CA ASN A 132 5.57 -9.33 -2.35
C ASN A 132 4.29 -10.10 -1.93
N PRO A 133 3.92 -11.21 -2.58
CA PRO A 133 2.67 -11.91 -2.30
C PRO A 133 2.68 -12.61 -0.94
N ARG A 134 3.86 -12.86 -0.35
CA ARG A 134 4.01 -13.55 0.94
C ARG A 134 3.47 -12.73 2.09
N ASP A 135 3.74 -11.42 2.08
CA ASP A 135 3.34 -10.51 3.14
C ASP A 135 2.48 -9.32 2.66
N GLY A 136 2.25 -9.18 1.36
CA GLY A 136 1.45 -8.12 0.78
C GLY A 136 2.08 -6.73 0.91
N ILE A 137 3.38 -6.63 1.20
CA ILE A 137 4.08 -5.35 1.15
C ILE A 137 4.21 -4.94 -0.31
N THR A 138 3.74 -3.73 -0.63
CA THR A 138 3.86 -3.14 -1.96
C THR A 138 5.01 -2.15 -1.98
N PHE A 139 5.80 -2.20 -3.05
CA PHE A 139 6.88 -1.29 -3.37
C PHE A 139 6.44 -0.43 -4.55
N LYS A 140 6.84 0.85 -4.54
CA LYS A 140 6.46 1.82 -5.57
C LYS A 140 6.86 1.37 -6.97
N ASN A 141 8.01 0.71 -7.08
CA ASN A 141 8.52 0.08 -8.29
C ASN A 141 9.52 -1.05 -7.94
N TYR A 142 9.99 -1.74 -8.97
CA TYR A 142 10.98 -2.80 -8.85
C TYR A 142 12.29 -2.35 -8.17
N TYR A 143 12.76 -1.14 -8.46
CA TYR A 143 13.97 -0.57 -7.85
C TYR A 143 13.83 -0.40 -6.34
N CYS A 144 12.66 0.03 -5.86
CA CYS A 144 12.39 0.12 -4.43
C CYS A 144 12.40 -1.24 -3.74
N ALA A 145 11.91 -2.30 -4.39
CA ALA A 145 12.00 -3.64 -3.84
C ALA A 145 13.46 -4.10 -3.74
N MET A 146 14.24 -3.92 -4.82
CA MET A 146 15.65 -4.27 -4.88
C MET A 146 16.47 -3.59 -3.78
N CYS A 147 16.38 -2.27 -3.65
CA CYS A 147 17.17 -1.54 -2.66
C CYS A 147 16.70 -1.74 -1.22
N ASN A 148 15.53 -2.34 -1.00
CA ASN A 148 15.04 -2.77 0.30
C ASN A 148 15.29 -4.26 0.57
N ASN A 149 16.18 -4.91 -0.21
CA ASN A 149 16.56 -6.33 -0.09
C ASN A 149 15.42 -7.33 -0.29
N GLU A 150 14.38 -6.99 -1.05
CA GLU A 150 13.37 -7.97 -1.39
C GLU A 150 13.86 -8.91 -2.50
N PRO A 151 13.62 -10.23 -2.38
CA PRO A 151 13.90 -11.17 -3.44
C PRO A 151 12.97 -10.90 -4.62
N THR A 152 13.54 -10.44 -5.73
CA THR A 152 12.78 -9.96 -6.88
C THR A 152 12.03 -11.05 -7.64
N GLU A 153 12.47 -12.31 -7.50
CA GLU A 153 11.87 -13.50 -8.11
C GLU A 153 10.47 -13.83 -7.56
N ASP A 154 10.18 -13.42 -6.33
CA ASP A 154 8.91 -13.66 -5.66
C ASP A 154 7.89 -12.54 -5.91
N LEU A 155 8.30 -11.42 -6.52
CA LEU A 155 7.47 -10.24 -6.64
C LEU A 155 6.41 -10.39 -7.73
N VAL A 156 5.22 -9.84 -7.47
CA VAL A 156 4.14 -9.75 -8.46
C VAL A 156 3.96 -8.31 -8.88
N GLU A 157 4.15 -8.06 -10.17
CA GLU A 157 3.90 -6.76 -10.80
C GLU A 157 2.41 -6.43 -10.84
N TRP A 158 2.10 -5.15 -10.69
CA TRP A 158 0.75 -4.64 -10.92
C TRP A 158 0.45 -4.66 -12.42
N GLN A 159 -0.82 -4.84 -12.76
CA GLN A 159 -1.27 -4.89 -14.15
C GLN A 159 -1.17 -3.51 -14.76
N VAL A 160 -0.55 -3.42 -15.93
CA VAL A 160 -0.53 -2.21 -16.74
C VAL A 160 -1.69 -2.23 -17.71
N LYS A 161 -2.48 -1.17 -17.68
CA LYS A 161 -3.58 -0.92 -18.60
C LYS A 161 -3.35 0.38 -19.33
N THR A 162 -3.82 0.45 -20.56
CA THR A 162 -3.74 1.64 -21.42
C THR A 162 -5.14 2.18 -21.67
N LEU A 163 -5.32 3.48 -21.51
CA LEU A 163 -6.53 4.20 -21.87
C LEU A 163 -6.19 5.22 -22.95
N CYS A 164 -6.62 4.98 -24.18
CA CYS A 164 -6.46 5.94 -25.28
C CYS A 164 -7.73 6.76 -25.46
N ALA A 165 -7.60 8.05 -25.76
CA ALA A 165 -8.74 8.95 -25.92
C ALA A 165 -9.62 8.59 -27.14
N ASP A 166 -9.00 7.97 -28.15
CA ASP A 166 -9.64 7.66 -29.42
C ASP A 166 -10.04 6.18 -29.51
N HIS A 167 -11.32 5.93 -29.80
CA HIS A 167 -11.89 4.59 -29.98
C HIS A 167 -11.36 3.86 -31.22
N VAL A 168 -10.66 4.57 -32.12
CA VAL A 168 -10.03 4.00 -33.31
C VAL A 168 -8.77 3.20 -32.95
N VAL A 169 -8.16 3.43 -31.80
CA VAL A 169 -6.98 2.68 -31.34
C VAL A 169 -7.40 1.29 -30.85
N THR A 170 -6.87 0.25 -31.46
CA THR A 170 -7.11 -1.16 -31.10
C THR A 170 -6.03 -1.69 -30.16
N GLN A 171 -6.28 -2.84 -29.54
CA GLN A 171 -5.29 -3.49 -28.68
C GLN A 171 -4.01 -3.86 -29.45
N GLU A 172 -4.14 -4.27 -30.71
CA GLU A 172 -2.99 -4.58 -31.56
C GLU A 172 -2.13 -3.34 -31.82
N ASP A 173 -2.77 -2.20 -32.09
CA ASP A 173 -2.06 -0.93 -32.29
C ASP A 173 -1.23 -0.56 -31.05
N ILE A 174 -1.75 -0.82 -29.85
CA ILE A 174 -1.03 -0.58 -28.60
C ILE A 174 0.13 -1.56 -28.43
N LEU A 175 -0.08 -2.85 -28.63
CA LEU A 175 0.98 -3.86 -28.45
C LEU A 175 2.15 -3.67 -29.42
N GLN A 176 1.89 -3.16 -30.63
CA GLN A 176 2.91 -2.98 -31.65
C GLN A 176 3.55 -1.59 -31.65
N ASN A 177 2.77 -0.53 -31.35
CA ASN A 177 3.16 0.84 -31.67
C ASN A 177 3.06 1.82 -30.48
N LEU A 178 2.80 1.34 -29.26
CA LEU A 178 2.81 2.20 -28.07
C LEU A 178 4.21 2.80 -27.88
N THR A 179 4.29 4.12 -27.97
CA THR A 179 5.54 4.87 -27.93
C THR A 179 5.41 6.04 -26.97
N TYR A 180 6.49 6.35 -26.24
CA TYR A 180 6.59 7.57 -25.46
C TYR A 180 7.18 8.70 -26.33
N VAL A 181 6.49 9.84 -26.39
CA VAL A 181 6.99 11.02 -27.12
C VAL A 181 7.54 12.02 -26.11
N GLU A 182 8.87 12.13 -26.04
CA GLU A 182 9.58 12.93 -25.02
C GLU A 182 9.21 14.42 -25.07
N ASP A 183 9.13 15.02 -26.26
CA ASP A 183 8.72 16.42 -26.43
C ASP A 183 7.31 16.73 -25.89
N ARG A 184 6.46 15.70 -25.80
CA ARG A 184 5.08 15.81 -25.31
C ARG A 184 4.92 15.26 -23.89
N GLN A 185 5.94 14.58 -23.36
CA GLN A 185 5.88 13.81 -22.12
C GLN A 185 4.65 12.88 -22.06
N GLN A 186 4.33 12.23 -23.19
CA GLN A 186 3.05 11.56 -23.38
C GLN A 186 3.21 10.23 -24.11
N TRP A 187 2.58 9.18 -23.57
CA TRP A 187 2.41 7.91 -24.26
C TRP A 187 1.33 8.02 -25.33
N GLY A 188 1.50 7.27 -26.42
CA GLY A 188 0.47 7.18 -27.44
C GLY A 188 0.84 6.22 -28.55
N VAL A 189 -0.02 6.17 -29.55
CA VAL A 189 0.16 5.30 -30.72
C VAL A 189 0.10 6.16 -31.98
N TRP A 190 1.05 5.94 -32.88
CA TRP A 190 1.01 6.49 -34.23
C TRP A 190 0.17 5.58 -35.12
N LYS A 191 -0.88 6.14 -35.74
CA LYS A 191 -1.79 5.39 -36.61
C LYS A 191 -2.22 6.24 -37.80
N PHE A 192 -2.34 5.62 -38.96
CA PHE A 192 -2.91 6.28 -40.14
C PHE A 192 -4.42 6.42 -39.99
N ASP A 193 -4.95 7.62 -40.24
CA ASP A 193 -6.38 7.85 -40.31
C ASP A 193 -6.98 7.41 -41.66
N SER A 194 -8.29 7.61 -41.83
CA SER A 194 -9.00 7.29 -43.09
C SER A 194 -8.52 8.09 -44.30
N GLU A 195 -7.83 9.20 -44.08
CA GLU A 195 -7.27 10.10 -45.10
C GLU A 195 -5.78 9.81 -45.35
N THR A 196 -5.24 8.71 -44.82
CA THR A 196 -3.83 8.30 -44.92
C THR A 196 -2.84 9.25 -44.25
N ASN A 197 -3.31 10.11 -43.34
CA ASN A 197 -2.44 10.95 -42.53
C ASN A 197 -2.02 10.19 -41.27
N LEU A 198 -0.72 10.21 -40.96
CA LEU A 198 -0.21 9.63 -39.73
C LEU A 198 -0.55 10.55 -38.55
N LYS A 199 -1.35 10.05 -37.62
CA LYS A 199 -1.81 10.78 -36.44
C LYS A 199 -1.32 10.12 -35.16
N PHE A 200 -0.97 10.94 -34.17
CA PHE A 200 -0.65 10.50 -32.83
C PHE A 200 -1.92 10.48 -31.97
N HIS A 201 -2.23 9.33 -31.39
CA HIS A 201 -3.35 9.15 -30.48
C HIS A 201 -2.82 8.98 -29.06
N GLU A 202 -3.14 9.93 -28.18
CA GLU A 202 -2.69 9.93 -26.79
C GLU A 202 -3.30 8.77 -25.99
N CYS A 203 -2.45 8.13 -25.21
CA CYS A 203 -2.79 7.03 -24.33
C CYS A 203 -2.21 7.25 -22.93
N TYR A 204 -2.94 6.85 -21.90
CA TYR A 204 -2.53 6.97 -20.51
C TYR A 204 -2.29 5.58 -19.94
N LEU A 205 -1.15 5.37 -19.25
CA LEU A 205 -0.92 4.13 -18.52
C LEU A 205 -1.57 4.21 -17.14
N LEU A 206 -2.29 3.15 -16.80
CA LEU A 206 -3.03 2.96 -15.57
C LEU A 206 -2.51 1.69 -14.91
N PHE A 207 -2.13 1.78 -13.65
CA PHE A 207 -1.68 0.63 -12.87
C PHE A 207 -2.82 0.10 -12.01
N GLN A 208 -3.06 -1.20 -12.11
CA GLN A 208 -4.11 -1.88 -11.38
C GLN A 208 -3.53 -3.02 -10.55
N ARG A 209 -4.00 -3.17 -9.31
CA ARG A 209 -3.51 -4.24 -8.42
C ARG A 209 -3.76 -5.62 -9.05
N PRO A 210 -2.81 -6.55 -8.90
CA PRO A 210 -2.93 -7.85 -9.54
C PRO A 210 -3.99 -8.70 -8.83
N SER A 211 -4.84 -9.37 -9.61
CA SER A 211 -6.00 -10.12 -9.09
C SER A 211 -5.62 -11.38 -8.29
N ASN A 212 -4.41 -11.89 -8.47
CA ASN A 212 -3.86 -13.03 -7.72
C ASN A 212 -3.32 -12.63 -6.33
N VAL A 213 -3.10 -11.33 -6.06
CA VAL A 213 -2.64 -10.83 -4.76
C VAL A 213 -3.76 -10.00 -4.11
N THR A 214 -4.76 -10.70 -3.57
CA THR A 214 -5.91 -10.05 -2.93
C THR A 214 -5.70 -9.79 -1.43
N SER A 215 -4.84 -10.57 -0.77
CA SER A 215 -4.55 -10.43 0.64
C SER A 215 -3.31 -9.56 0.88
N GLY A 216 -3.46 -8.49 1.65
CA GLY A 216 -2.34 -7.74 2.23
C GLY A 216 -1.99 -6.41 1.56
N ILE A 217 -2.39 -6.19 0.30
CA ILE A 217 -2.29 -4.86 -0.33
C ILE A 217 -3.18 -3.89 0.44
N ARG A 218 -2.57 -2.81 0.94
CA ARG A 218 -3.20 -1.98 1.97
C ARG A 218 -3.46 -0.57 1.49
N HIS A 219 -4.73 -0.18 1.50
CA HIS A 219 -5.13 1.19 1.24
C HIS A 219 -4.78 2.10 2.42
N CYS A 220 -4.63 3.39 2.12
CA CYS A 220 -4.37 4.42 3.12
C CYS A 220 -5.10 5.71 2.74
N MET A 221 -5.09 6.68 3.66
CA MET A 221 -5.65 8.02 3.41
C MET A 221 -4.53 9.06 3.56
N ALA A 222 -4.27 9.83 2.51
CA ALA A 222 -3.29 10.91 2.52
C ALA A 222 -3.92 12.23 3.01
N GLY A 223 -3.07 13.24 3.24
CA GLY A 223 -3.51 14.62 3.54
C GLY A 223 -4.12 14.84 4.93
N MET A 224 -4.09 13.84 5.82
CA MET A 224 -4.63 13.97 7.16
C MET A 224 -3.68 14.72 8.10
N ILE A 225 -4.24 15.61 8.93
CA ILE A 225 -3.53 16.18 10.07
C ILE A 225 -3.34 15.09 11.12
N SER A 226 -2.11 14.57 11.22
CA SER A 226 -1.73 13.42 12.03
C SER A 226 -0.81 13.75 13.21
N THR A 227 -0.52 15.04 13.42
CA THR A 227 0.33 15.51 14.51
C THR A 227 -0.21 16.78 15.14
N CYS A 228 0.09 16.95 16.43
CA CYS A 228 -0.22 18.17 17.17
C CYS A 228 0.88 19.21 17.05
N PRO A 229 0.56 20.51 17.19
CA PRO A 229 1.56 21.57 17.33
C PRO A 229 2.56 21.25 18.44
N ARG A 230 3.84 21.60 18.24
CA ARG A 230 4.90 21.37 19.24
C ARG A 230 4.62 22.08 20.57
N THR A 231 3.90 23.20 20.51
CA THR A 231 3.47 24.03 21.65
C THR A 231 2.30 23.46 22.43
N TRP A 232 1.64 22.38 21.97
CA TRP A 232 0.48 21.83 22.65
C TRP A 232 0.85 21.24 24.03
N PRO A 233 0.22 21.69 25.13
CA PRO A 233 0.68 21.37 26.49
C PRO A 233 0.38 19.92 26.91
N HIS A 234 -0.71 19.32 26.42
CA HIS A 234 -1.13 18.00 26.87
C HIS A 234 -0.44 16.88 26.09
N ILE A 235 0.65 16.34 26.66
CA ILE A 235 1.42 15.22 26.09
C ILE A 235 0.53 13.99 25.81
N ALA A 236 -0.45 13.71 26.67
CA ALA A 236 -1.37 12.58 26.50
C ALA A 236 -2.16 12.70 25.18
N THR A 237 -2.73 13.87 24.88
CA THR A 237 -3.43 14.14 23.62
C THR A 237 -2.48 14.02 22.42
N ARG A 238 -1.24 14.52 22.54
CA ARG A 238 -0.22 14.38 21.48
C ARG A 238 0.12 12.93 21.18
N ARG A 239 0.21 12.09 22.21
CA ARG A 239 0.45 10.65 22.06
C ARG A 239 -0.74 9.95 21.41
N ARG A 240 -1.97 10.25 21.86
CA ARG A 240 -3.20 9.66 21.27
C ARG A 240 -3.42 10.06 19.82
N CYS A 241 -3.17 11.33 19.47
CA CYS A 241 -3.24 11.81 18.08
C CYS A 241 -2.41 10.94 17.12
N LYS A 242 -1.25 10.45 17.56
CA LYS A 242 -0.38 9.60 16.74
C LYS A 242 -0.66 8.10 16.84
N SER A 243 -1.43 7.63 17.83
CA SER A 243 -1.49 6.20 18.18
C SER A 243 -2.55 5.40 17.44
N TYR A 244 -3.51 6.03 16.78
CA TYR A 244 -4.57 5.33 16.03
C TYR A 244 -5.05 6.15 14.85
N VAL A 245 -5.78 5.51 13.94
CA VAL A 245 -6.44 6.10 12.79
C VAL A 245 -7.95 5.95 12.95
N ASP A 246 -8.65 7.08 12.88
CA ASP A 246 -10.11 7.19 12.88
C ASP A 246 -10.48 8.52 12.21
N PRO A 247 -10.40 8.61 10.86
CA PRO A 247 -10.42 9.88 10.17
C PRO A 247 -11.73 10.64 10.35
N ILE A 248 -11.61 11.90 10.76
CA ILE A 248 -12.75 12.79 10.94
C ILE A 248 -12.54 14.09 10.19
N ARG A 249 -13.63 14.68 9.70
CA ARG A 249 -13.65 16.02 9.11
C ARG A 249 -14.45 16.94 10.01
N TRP A 250 -13.87 18.09 10.30
CA TRP A 250 -14.55 19.16 10.99
C TRP A 250 -15.28 20.05 9.97
N GLN A 251 -16.61 19.94 9.87
CA GLN A 251 -17.40 20.70 8.87
C GLN A 251 -16.84 20.52 7.44
N ASP A 252 -16.57 21.62 6.72
CA ASP A 252 -15.90 21.64 5.39
C ASP A 252 -14.39 21.88 5.50
N GLY A 253 -13.82 21.69 6.69
CA GLY A 253 -12.41 21.90 6.99
C GLY A 253 -11.50 20.70 6.69
N PRO A 254 -10.27 20.71 7.22
CA PRO A 254 -9.30 19.64 6.99
C PRO A 254 -9.74 18.32 7.63
N ILE A 255 -9.17 17.23 7.09
CA ILE A 255 -9.32 15.89 7.66
C ILE A 255 -8.27 15.72 8.75
N PHE A 256 -8.69 15.30 9.94
CA PHE A 256 -7.82 14.92 11.03
C PHE A 256 -7.73 13.40 11.11
N ARG A 257 -6.55 12.89 11.46
CA ARG A 257 -6.31 11.45 11.63
C ARG A 257 -7.23 10.82 12.67
N ASN A 258 -7.58 11.58 13.72
CA ASN A 258 -8.53 11.21 14.77
C ASN A 258 -8.97 12.44 15.58
N ILE A 259 -9.91 12.23 16.51
CA ILE A 259 -10.45 13.28 17.38
C ILE A 259 -9.41 13.91 18.32
N ASP A 260 -8.38 13.18 18.73
CA ASP A 260 -7.30 13.74 19.54
C ASP A 260 -6.43 14.71 18.73
N CYS A 261 -6.22 14.43 17.43
CA CYS A 261 -5.57 15.40 16.53
C CYS A 261 -6.44 16.64 16.32
N ALA A 262 -7.76 16.49 16.15
CA ALA A 262 -8.64 17.66 16.07
C ALA A 262 -8.62 18.49 17.37
N THR A 263 -8.62 17.81 18.53
CA THR A 263 -8.57 18.45 19.86
C THR A 263 -7.33 19.33 20.00
N CYS A 264 -6.14 18.85 19.60
CA CYS A 264 -4.91 19.64 19.71
C CYS A 264 -4.75 20.72 18.63
N HIS A 265 -5.73 20.86 17.74
CA HIS A 265 -5.88 21.96 16.79
C HIS A 265 -7.10 22.84 17.14
N ASN A 266 -7.46 22.89 18.42
CA ASN A 266 -8.55 23.71 18.96
C ASN A 266 -9.91 23.43 18.31
N ARG A 267 -10.18 22.19 17.90
CA ARG A 267 -11.51 21.74 17.49
C ARG A 267 -12.20 21.08 18.66
N THR A 268 -13.49 21.37 18.86
CA THR A 268 -14.27 20.75 19.93
C THR A 268 -14.68 19.32 19.52
N ARG A 269 -15.43 18.61 20.35
CA ARG A 269 -15.88 17.23 20.02
C ARG A 269 -17.24 17.19 19.33
N GLU A 270 -17.82 18.34 19.03
CA GLU A 270 -19.16 18.47 18.46
C GLU A 270 -19.07 18.64 16.94
N HIS A 271 -20.08 18.35 16.13
CA HIS A 271 -20.08 18.72 14.69
C HIS A 271 -18.96 18.12 13.79
N TYR A 272 -18.30 17.03 14.17
CA TYR A 272 -17.42 16.29 13.25
C TYR A 272 -18.23 15.26 12.44
N LYS A 273 -17.74 14.96 11.23
CA LYS A 273 -18.24 13.88 10.39
C LYS A 273 -17.14 12.84 10.22
N CYS A 274 -17.52 11.58 10.31
CA CYS A 274 -16.62 10.49 9.96
C CYS A 274 -16.31 10.54 8.46
N VAL A 275 -15.03 10.40 8.13
CA VAL A 275 -14.58 10.32 6.75
C VAL A 275 -14.26 8.87 6.46
N TYR A 276 -14.92 8.32 5.45
CA TYR A 276 -14.59 7.03 4.88
C TYR A 276 -13.89 7.27 3.54
N ASP A 277 -13.01 6.37 3.12
CA ASP A 277 -12.40 6.47 1.79
C ASP A 277 -13.50 6.42 0.71
N VAL A 278 -13.84 7.59 0.15
CA VAL A 278 -14.96 7.80 -0.80
C VAL A 278 -14.57 7.48 -2.25
N THR A 279 -13.38 6.94 -2.48
CA THR A 279 -12.83 6.65 -3.84
C THR A 279 -13.57 5.54 -4.61
N HIS A 280 -14.72 5.05 -4.12
CA HIS A 280 -15.49 3.97 -4.77
C HIS A 280 -16.24 4.38 -6.05
N GLY A 281 -16.39 5.67 -6.38
CA GLY A 281 -17.34 6.11 -7.40
C GLY A 281 -16.84 6.24 -8.84
N THR A 282 -15.60 6.70 -9.06
CA THR A 282 -15.19 7.20 -10.40
C THR A 282 -14.22 6.29 -11.17
N SER A 283 -13.47 5.42 -10.50
CA SER A 283 -12.44 4.57 -11.16
C SER A 283 -13.04 3.47 -12.04
N ALA A 284 -14.22 2.96 -11.70
CA ALA A 284 -14.82 1.80 -12.38
C ALA A 284 -15.19 2.08 -13.85
N ILE A 285 -15.57 3.33 -14.18
CA ILE A 285 -15.97 3.70 -15.54
C ILE A 285 -14.75 3.78 -16.48
N MET A 286 -13.64 4.35 -16.00
CA MET A 286 -12.40 4.49 -16.78
C MET A 286 -11.72 3.14 -17.02
N LEU A 287 -11.71 2.25 -16.02
CA LEU A 287 -11.06 0.94 -16.10
C LEU A 287 -11.73 -0.04 -17.07
N ASN A 288 -13.02 0.10 -17.34
CA ASN A 288 -13.76 -0.79 -18.26
C ASN A 288 -13.40 -0.55 -19.73
N ARG A 289 -12.82 0.61 -20.06
CA ARG A 289 -12.38 0.96 -21.42
C ARG A 289 -10.88 0.77 -21.62
N ALA A 290 -10.14 0.49 -20.56
CA ALA A 290 -8.70 0.36 -20.61
C ALA A 290 -8.30 -1.04 -21.08
N MET A 291 -7.36 -1.10 -22.04
CA MET A 291 -6.84 -2.34 -22.61
C MET A 291 -5.66 -2.85 -21.78
N ARG A 292 -5.47 -4.16 -21.69
CA ARG A 292 -4.34 -4.74 -20.95
C ARG A 292 -3.08 -4.68 -21.81
N VAL A 293 -1.98 -4.22 -21.22
CA VAL A 293 -0.64 -4.33 -21.79
C VAL A 293 0.09 -5.47 -21.09
N ASP A 294 0.65 -6.39 -21.88
CA ASP A 294 1.53 -7.42 -21.35
C ASP A 294 2.98 -7.02 -21.59
N ILE A 295 3.63 -6.55 -20.53
CA ILE A 295 5.03 -6.10 -20.59
C ILE A 295 5.99 -7.29 -20.49
N SER A 296 5.53 -8.45 -20.02
CA SER A 296 6.37 -9.64 -19.85
C SER A 296 6.78 -10.29 -21.18
N CYS A 297 6.09 -9.96 -22.28
CA CYS A 297 6.32 -10.57 -23.59
C CYS A 297 7.25 -9.79 -24.52
N SER A 298 7.65 -8.55 -24.18
CA SER A 298 8.46 -7.70 -25.05
C SER A 298 9.87 -7.54 -24.50
N GLY A 299 10.77 -8.47 -24.87
CA GLY A 299 12.21 -8.40 -24.57
C GLY A 299 12.96 -7.27 -25.28
N GLN A 300 12.31 -6.13 -25.54
CA GLN A 300 12.84 -4.96 -26.27
C GLN A 300 12.87 -3.66 -25.44
N TRP A 301 12.49 -3.70 -24.15
CA TRP A 301 12.49 -2.51 -23.29
C TRP A 301 13.75 -2.36 -22.41
N PHE A 302 14.85 -3.02 -22.79
CA PHE A 302 16.18 -2.90 -22.17
C PHE A 302 17.17 -2.18 -23.08
#